data_AF-B9IHR3-F1
#
_entry.id   AF-B9IHR3-F1
#
_cell.length_a   1.000
_cell.length_b   1.000
_cell.length_c   1.000
_cell.angle_alpha   90.00
_cell.angle_beta   90.00
_cell.angle_gamma   90.00
#
_symmetry.space_group_name_H-M   'P 1'
#
loop_
_entity.id
_entity.type
_entity.pdbx_description
1 polymer ?
#
loop_
_entity_poly.entity_id
_entity_poly.type
_entity_poly.pdbx_seq_one_letter_code
_entity_poly.pdbx_strand_id
1 'polypeptide(L)'
;MINANSGPGLLFPKGGWETDETVEEAAAREALEEAGVRGDLLHFLGQYEFKSKTLQDKFSPEGLCKASMFALLVKEELQCWPEQNTRQRSWLTIPEAGECCRYKWMKDALEERFTKWLDDQMISRSKKANDVNSSASSPEEH
;
A
#
# COMPACT_ATOMS: atom_id res chain seq x y z
N MET A 1 -1.06 0.35 8.29
CA MET A 1 -2.53 0.20 8.21
C MET A 1 -3.20 1.19 9.15
N ILE A 2 -4.52 1.32 9.09
CA ILE A 2 -5.34 2.23 9.92
C ILE A 2 -6.55 1.50 10.53
N ASN A 3 -7.09 1.98 11.66
CA ASN A 3 -8.31 1.42 12.25
C ASN A 3 -9.54 1.62 11.34
N ALA A 4 -10.47 0.65 11.37
CA ALA A 4 -11.75 0.79 10.68
C ALA A 4 -12.70 1.77 11.41
N ASN A 5 -13.51 2.51 10.63
CA ASN A 5 -14.54 3.41 11.17
C ASN A 5 -15.69 2.69 11.90
N SER A 6 -15.95 1.42 11.58
CA SER A 6 -17.05 0.65 12.17
C SER A 6 -16.64 -0.80 12.42
N GLY A 7 -16.45 -1.13 13.69
CA GLY A 7 -16.12 -2.48 14.16
C GLY A 7 -14.61 -2.78 14.21
N PRO A 8 -14.25 -4.00 14.65
CA PRO A 8 -12.86 -4.41 14.79
C PRO A 8 -12.17 -4.61 13.44
N GLY A 9 -10.85 -4.51 13.46
CA GLY A 9 -9.98 -4.76 12.31
C GLY A 9 -9.33 -3.50 11.74
N LEU A 10 -8.41 -3.72 10.81
CA LEU A 10 -7.63 -2.68 10.18
C LEU A 10 -7.92 -2.61 8.68
N LEU A 11 -7.65 -1.46 8.08
CA LEU A 11 -7.81 -1.13 6.68
C LEU A 11 -6.51 -0.56 6.11
N PHE A 12 -6.35 -0.65 4.80
CA PHE A 12 -5.36 0.17 4.09
C PHE A 12 -5.90 1.59 3.93
N PRO A 13 -5.02 2.62 3.99
CA PRO A 13 -5.41 3.99 3.65
C PRO A 13 -6.00 4.06 2.25
N LYS A 14 -7.17 4.69 2.12
CA LYS A 14 -7.89 4.80 0.85
C LYS A 14 -8.98 5.87 0.93
N GLY A 15 -9.32 6.44 -0.22
CA GLY A 15 -10.49 7.30 -0.34
C GLY A 15 -10.89 7.54 -1.78
N GLY A 16 -11.67 8.60 -1.99
CA GLY A 16 -12.18 8.98 -3.30
C GLY A 16 -11.08 9.51 -4.20
N TRP A 17 -11.27 9.35 -5.51
CA TRP A 17 -10.44 9.95 -6.53
C TRP A 17 -11.19 11.15 -7.14
N GLU A 18 -10.65 12.37 -6.99
CA GLU A 18 -11.22 13.59 -7.56
C GLU A 18 -10.92 13.72 -9.08
N THR A 19 -11.69 14.54 -9.79
CA THR A 19 -11.59 14.65 -11.26
C THR A 19 -10.30 15.32 -11.75
N ASP A 20 -9.57 15.99 -10.87
CA ASP A 20 -8.40 16.82 -11.14
C ASP A 20 -7.08 16.19 -10.66
N GLU A 21 -7.10 14.99 -10.08
CA GLU A 21 -5.91 14.25 -9.70
C GLU A 21 -5.79 12.94 -10.51
N THR A 22 -4.70 12.19 -10.36
CA THR A 22 -4.53 10.81 -10.83
C THR A 22 -4.82 9.82 -9.70
N VAL A 23 -5.04 8.54 -10.04
CA VAL A 23 -5.29 7.51 -9.03
C VAL A 23 -4.07 7.28 -8.12
N GLU A 24 -2.86 7.49 -8.64
CA GLU A 24 -1.61 7.50 -7.88
C GLU A 24 -1.53 8.68 -6.92
N GLU A 25 -1.87 9.89 -7.37
CA GLU A 25 -1.91 11.09 -6.53
C GLU A 25 -2.93 10.93 -5.40
N ALA A 26 -4.12 10.41 -5.72
CA ALA A 26 -5.14 10.09 -4.72
C ALA A 26 -4.60 9.08 -3.69
N ALA A 27 -3.96 7.99 -4.13
CA ALA A 27 -3.40 6.99 -3.20
C ALA A 27 -2.32 7.58 -2.27
N ALA A 28 -1.48 8.48 -2.79
CA ALA A 28 -0.46 9.16 -2.00
C ALA A 28 -1.07 10.18 -1.01
N ARG A 29 -2.08 10.95 -1.44
CA ARG A 29 -2.83 11.89 -0.60
C ARG A 29 -3.52 11.17 0.55
N GLU A 30 -4.22 10.07 0.28
CA GLU A 30 -4.92 9.27 1.30
C GLU A 30 -3.96 8.64 2.32
N ALA A 31 -2.76 8.20 1.88
CA ALA A 31 -1.73 7.71 2.80
C ALA A 31 -1.24 8.80 3.77
N LEU A 32 -1.17 10.06 3.31
CA LEU A 32 -0.85 11.21 4.14
C LEU A 32 -2.03 11.58 5.05
N GLU A 33 -3.23 11.70 4.50
CA GLU A 33 -4.42 12.17 5.22
C GLU A 33 -4.86 11.20 6.30
N GLU A 34 -4.94 9.89 6.00
CA GLU A 34 -5.43 8.90 6.95
C GLU A 34 -4.31 8.34 7.85
N ALA A 35 -3.10 8.18 7.31
CA ALA A 35 -2.01 7.50 8.03
C ALA A 35 -0.80 8.38 8.33
N GLY A 36 -0.74 9.63 7.87
CA GLY A 36 0.39 10.52 8.15
C GLY A 36 1.72 9.99 7.63
N VAL A 37 1.74 9.36 6.46
CA VAL A 37 2.99 8.89 5.83
C VAL A 37 3.15 9.47 4.44
N ARG A 38 4.40 9.72 4.05
CA ARG A 38 4.77 10.15 2.69
C ARG A 38 5.88 9.27 2.14
N GLY A 39 5.91 9.13 0.82
CA GLY A 39 6.83 8.22 0.17
C GLY A 39 6.68 8.19 -1.34
N ASP A 40 7.38 7.24 -1.96
CA ASP A 40 7.28 7.00 -3.39
C ASP A 40 6.37 5.80 -3.66
N LEU A 41 5.42 5.95 -4.58
CA LEU A 41 4.69 4.81 -5.12
C LEU A 41 5.61 4.03 -6.06
N LEU A 42 5.85 2.77 -5.74
CA LEU A 42 6.80 1.92 -6.46
C LEU A 42 6.13 0.94 -7.42
N HIS A 43 4.92 0.48 -7.11
CA HIS A 43 4.28 -0.57 -7.88
C HIS A 43 2.76 -0.57 -7.74
N PHE A 44 2.05 -0.83 -8.84
CA PHE A 44 0.62 -1.08 -8.83
C PHE A 44 0.35 -2.57 -8.54
N LEU A 45 -0.32 -2.86 -7.43
CA LEU A 45 -0.59 -4.22 -6.96
C LEU A 45 -1.81 -4.84 -7.65
N GLY A 46 -2.79 -4.01 -7.99
CA GLY A 46 -4.00 -4.42 -8.68
C GLY A 46 -5.22 -3.56 -8.34
N GLN A 47 -6.33 -3.88 -8.99
CA GLN A 47 -7.64 -3.29 -8.71
C GLN A 47 -8.55 -4.32 -8.05
N TYR A 48 -9.23 -3.93 -6.99
CA TYR A 48 -10.08 -4.80 -6.19
C TYR A 48 -11.48 -4.22 -6.06
N GLU A 49 -12.48 -5.05 -6.29
CA GLU A 49 -13.87 -4.68 -6.11
C GLU A 49 -14.31 -4.93 -4.67
N PHE A 50 -14.98 -3.95 -4.08
CA PHE A 50 -15.54 -4.05 -2.73
C PHE A 50 -16.86 -3.31 -2.64
N LYS A 51 -17.67 -3.64 -1.64
CA LYS A 51 -18.93 -2.96 -1.37
C LYS A 51 -18.74 -1.94 -0.26
N SER A 52 -19.13 -0.70 -0.51
CA SER A 52 -19.13 0.38 0.48
C SER A 52 -20.56 0.77 0.81
N LYS A 53 -20.96 0.56 2.07
CA LYS A 53 -22.29 0.96 2.56
C LYS A 53 -22.48 2.48 2.55
N THR A 54 -21.40 3.25 2.69
CA THR A 54 -21.45 4.71 2.67
C THR A 54 -21.60 5.29 1.27
N LEU A 55 -21.28 4.51 0.23
CA LEU A 55 -21.41 4.90 -1.18
C LEU A 55 -22.59 4.20 -1.86
N GLN A 56 -23.47 3.57 -1.07
CA GLN A 56 -24.70 3.00 -1.56
C GLN A 56 -25.75 4.10 -1.69
N ASP A 57 -26.17 4.40 -2.92
CA ASP A 57 -27.18 5.41 -3.21
C ASP A 57 -28.13 4.97 -4.33
N LYS A 58 -29.00 5.88 -4.79
CA LYS A 58 -29.98 5.57 -5.86
C LYS A 58 -29.33 5.22 -7.20
N PHE A 59 -28.11 5.69 -7.45
CA PHE A 59 -27.35 5.50 -8.69
C PHE A 59 -26.34 4.34 -8.57
N SER A 60 -25.91 4.01 -7.35
CA SER A 60 -25.13 2.83 -7.00
C SER A 60 -25.85 2.01 -5.92
N PRO A 61 -26.96 1.32 -6.27
CA PRO A 61 -27.78 0.59 -5.29
C PRO A 61 -27.04 -0.58 -4.65
N GLU A 62 -25.98 -1.07 -5.27
CA GLU A 62 -25.13 -2.13 -4.72
C GLU A 62 -23.91 -1.60 -3.95
N GLY A 63 -23.65 -0.30 -4.02
CA GLY A 63 -22.48 0.35 -3.40
C GLY A 63 -21.16 -0.22 -3.90
N LEU A 64 -21.10 -0.65 -5.17
CA LEU A 64 -19.90 -1.25 -5.75
C LEU A 64 -18.82 -0.18 -5.94
N CYS A 65 -17.65 -0.45 -5.39
CA CYS A 65 -16.49 0.43 -5.45
C CYS A 65 -15.27 -0.37 -5.91
N LYS A 66 -14.32 0.33 -6.52
CA LYS A 66 -13.04 -0.22 -6.95
C LYS A 66 -11.92 0.47 -6.18
N ALA A 67 -11.01 -0.31 -5.63
CA ALA A 67 -9.79 0.17 -4.99
C ALA A 67 -8.60 -0.18 -5.88
N SER A 68 -7.87 0.84 -6.33
CA SER A 68 -6.56 0.67 -6.96
C SER A 68 -5.51 0.68 -5.86
N MET A 69 -4.76 -0.42 -5.74
CA MET A 69 -3.78 -0.61 -4.66
C MET A 69 -2.36 -0.45 -5.18
N PHE A 70 -1.53 0.24 -4.40
CA PHE A 70 -0.14 0.48 -4.72
C PHE A 70 0.78 0.17 -3.55
N ALA A 71 2.02 -0.25 -3.86
CA ALA A 71 3.11 -0.35 -2.91
C ALA A 71 3.74 1.05 -2.72
N LEU A 72 3.67 1.57 -1.50
CA LEU A 72 4.30 2.84 -1.12
C LEU A 72 5.56 2.57 -0.30
N LEU A 73 6.70 3.09 -0.75
CA LEU A 73 7.93 3.15 0.06
C LEU A 73 7.89 4.38 0.94
N VAL A 74 7.56 4.19 2.21
CA VAL A 74 7.51 5.28 3.18
C VAL A 74 8.91 5.85 3.41
N LYS A 75 9.02 7.18 3.27
CA LYS A 75 10.24 7.97 3.50
C LYS A 75 10.11 8.92 4.68
N GLU A 76 8.87 9.32 5.00
CA GLU A 76 8.58 10.24 6.09
C GLU A 76 7.33 9.75 6.84
N GLU A 77 7.45 9.76 8.17
CA GLU A 77 6.35 9.51 9.11
C GLU A 77 6.04 10.82 9.86
N LEU A 78 4.84 11.35 9.68
CA LEU A 78 4.42 12.60 10.29
C LEU A 78 3.95 12.38 11.73
N GLN A 79 4.34 13.31 12.60
CA GLN A 79 3.88 13.38 13.99
C GLN A 79 2.44 13.90 14.11
N CYS A 80 2.03 14.79 13.19
CA CYS A 80 0.71 15.36 13.09
C CYS A 80 0.21 15.22 11.65
N TRP A 81 -1.02 14.72 11.46
CA TRP A 81 -1.61 14.53 10.13
C TRP A 81 -3.12 14.81 10.14
N PRO A 82 -3.75 15.04 8.97
CA PRO A 82 -5.12 15.55 8.85
C PRO A 82 -6.18 14.73 9.62
N GLU A 83 -6.20 13.40 9.48
CA GLU A 83 -7.20 12.54 10.13
C GLU A 83 -6.74 11.90 11.45
N GLN A 84 -5.66 12.37 12.08
CA GLN A 84 -5.11 11.72 13.29
C GLN A 84 -6.09 11.57 14.46
N ASN A 85 -7.15 12.39 14.49
CA ASN A 85 -8.18 12.35 15.52
C ASN A 85 -9.22 11.25 15.27
N THR A 86 -9.33 10.75 14.04
CA THR A 86 -10.32 9.74 13.59
C THR A 86 -9.64 8.46 13.09
N ARG A 87 -8.34 8.52 12.79
CA ARG A 87 -7.51 7.42 12.29
C ARG A 87 -6.28 7.23 13.16
N GLN A 88 -6.01 5.98 13.49
CA GLN A 88 -4.81 5.53 14.18
C GLN A 88 -3.98 4.67 13.23
N ARG A 89 -2.75 5.11 12.95
CA ARG A 89 -1.76 4.36 12.18
C ARG A 89 -1.25 3.17 13.01
N SER A 90 -1.06 2.04 12.36
CA SER A 90 -0.36 0.88 12.92
C SER A 90 0.64 0.32 11.92
N TRP A 91 1.87 0.14 12.39
CA TRP A 91 2.93 -0.59 11.68
C TRP A 91 2.85 -2.06 12.05
N LEU A 92 2.90 -2.93 11.04
CA LEU A 92 2.69 -4.37 11.18
C LEU A 92 3.65 -5.09 10.24
N THR A 93 4.05 -6.28 10.64
CA THR A 93 4.63 -7.26 9.72
C THR A 93 3.56 -7.79 8.75
N ILE A 94 3.99 -8.39 7.64
CA ILE A 94 3.08 -8.98 6.65
C ILE A 94 2.12 -10.01 7.29
N PRO A 95 2.60 -10.96 8.13
CA PRO A 95 1.71 -11.91 8.79
C PRO A 95 0.67 -11.24 9.70
N GLU A 96 1.09 -10.30 10.55
CA GLU A 96 0.17 -9.57 11.45
C GLU A 96 -0.89 -8.78 10.67
N ALA A 97 -0.49 -8.13 9.58
CA ALA A 97 -1.41 -7.40 8.71
C ALA A 97 -2.42 -8.34 8.02
N GLY A 98 -2.00 -9.54 7.59
CA GLY A 98 -2.87 -10.57 7.02
C GLY A 98 -3.95 -11.05 7.99
N GLU A 99 -3.62 -11.18 9.27
CA GLU A 99 -4.58 -11.50 10.33
C GLU A 99 -5.58 -10.36 10.59
N CYS A 100 -5.10 -9.10 10.54
CA CYS A 100 -5.91 -7.91 10.78
C CYS A 100 -6.82 -7.49 9.60
N CYS A 101 -6.58 -8.03 8.42
CA CYS A 101 -7.33 -7.70 7.21
C CYS A 101 -8.80 -8.17 7.32
N ARG A 102 -9.71 -7.20 7.25
CA ARG A 102 -11.16 -7.45 7.36
C ARG A 102 -11.77 -8.18 6.16
N TYR A 103 -11.23 -7.96 4.96
CA TYR A 103 -11.82 -8.46 3.72
C TYR A 103 -10.83 -9.36 2.98
N LYS A 104 -11.35 -10.40 2.30
CA LYS A 104 -10.52 -11.34 1.54
C LYS A 104 -9.64 -10.63 0.51
N TRP A 105 -10.19 -9.66 -0.24
CA TRP A 105 -9.43 -8.92 -1.24
C TRP A 105 -8.20 -8.20 -0.67
N MET A 106 -8.26 -7.75 0.60
CA MET A 106 -7.12 -7.12 1.26
C MET A 106 -6.02 -8.13 1.55
N LYS A 107 -6.41 -9.32 2.02
CA LYS A 107 -5.47 -10.42 2.24
C LYS A 107 -4.82 -10.82 0.94
N ASP A 108 -5.60 -10.98 -0.12
CA ASP A 108 -5.09 -11.33 -1.45
C ASP A 108 -4.11 -10.24 -1.97
N ALA A 109 -4.44 -8.96 -1.79
CA ALA A 109 -3.55 -7.84 -2.15
C ALA A 109 -2.22 -7.86 -1.39
N LEU A 110 -2.27 -8.21 -0.10
CA LEU A 110 -1.09 -8.26 0.75
C LEU A 110 -0.24 -9.53 0.50
N GLU A 111 -0.85 -10.70 0.68
CA GLU A 111 -0.15 -11.99 0.71
C GLU A 111 0.23 -12.48 -0.68
N GLU A 112 -0.62 -12.28 -1.69
CA GLU A 112 -0.36 -12.82 -3.04
C GLU A 112 0.35 -11.81 -3.95
N ARG A 113 0.13 -10.51 -3.75
CA ARG A 113 0.64 -9.47 -4.66
C ARG A 113 1.79 -8.70 -4.06
N PHE A 114 1.61 -8.12 -2.87
CA PHE A 114 2.67 -7.33 -2.24
C PHE A 114 3.86 -8.19 -1.82
N THR A 115 3.65 -9.33 -1.14
CA THR A 115 4.74 -10.24 -0.76
C THR A 115 5.54 -10.71 -1.96
N LYS A 116 4.86 -11.16 -3.02
CA LYS A 116 5.52 -11.59 -4.26
C LYS A 116 6.37 -10.49 -4.88
N TRP A 117 5.82 -9.28 -4.99
CA TRP A 117 6.57 -8.14 -5.50
C TRP A 117 7.79 -7.83 -4.63
N LEU A 118 7.65 -7.88 -3.29
CA LEU A 118 8.75 -7.64 -2.36
C LEU A 118 9.86 -8.68 -2.50
N ASP A 119 9.51 -9.95 -2.62
CA ASP A 119 10.46 -11.06 -2.84
C ASP A 119 11.21 -10.86 -4.16
N ASP A 120 10.50 -10.51 -5.23
CA ASP A 120 11.10 -10.21 -6.53
C ASP A 120 12.10 -9.04 -6.45
N GLN A 121 11.77 -7.99 -5.69
CA GLN A 121 12.68 -6.87 -5.43
C GLN A 121 13.95 -7.32 -4.69
N MET A 122 13.81 -8.16 -3.66
CA MET A 122 14.95 -8.69 -2.90
C MET A 122 15.88 -9.54 -3.77
N ILE A 123 15.31 -10.44 -4.59
CA ILE A 123 16.07 -11.28 -5.53
C ILE A 123 16.83 -10.41 -6.53
N SER A 124 16.18 -9.36 -7.07
CA SER A 124 16.81 -8.47 -8.04
C SER A 124 17.99 -7.69 -7.45
N ARG A 125 17.90 -7.26 -6.19
CA ARG A 125 18.97 -6.55 -5.47
C ARG A 125 20.16 -7.48 -5.20
N SER A 126 19.91 -8.71 -4.78
CA SER A 126 20.95 -9.72 -4.54
C SER A 126 21.70 -10.10 -5.82
N LYS A 127 21.01 -10.21 -6.97
CA LYS A 127 21.67 -10.44 -8.27
C LYS A 127 22.57 -9.28 -8.67
N LYS A 128 22.07 -8.03 -8.58
CA LYS A 128 22.89 -6.83 -8.86
C LYS A 128 24.13 -6.74 -7.97
N ALA A 129 24.02 -7.07 -6.68
CA ALA A 129 25.16 -7.06 -5.78
C ALA A 129 26.23 -8.09 -6.18
N ASN A 130 25.83 -9.28 -6.62
CA ASN A 130 26.77 -10.32 -7.08
C ASN A 130 27.46 -9.97 -8.41
N ASP A 131 26.75 -9.35 -9.37
CA ASP A 131 27.35 -8.93 -10.65
C ASP A 131 28.39 -7.81 -10.47
N VAL A 132 28.15 -6.88 -9.54
CA VAL A 132 29.12 -5.83 -9.19
C VAL A 132 30.37 -6.42 -8.51
N ASN A 133 30.22 -7.43 -7.66
CA ASN A 133 31.36 -8.07 -6.99
C ASN A 133 32.19 -8.96 -7.94
N SER A 134 31.58 -9.51 -8.99
CA SER A 134 32.24 -10.37 -9.98
C SER A 134 33.08 -9.59 -11.00
N SER A 135 32.81 -8.30 -11.19
CA SER A 135 33.51 -7.43 -12.14
C SER A 135 34.72 -6.69 -11.54
N ALA A 136 34.95 -6.81 -10.22
CA ALA A 136 36.05 -6.14 -9.51
C ALA A 136 37.33 -7.00 -9.37
N SER A 137 37.40 -8.17 -10.00
CA SER A 137 38.58 -9.06 -9.97
C SER A 137 39.25 -9.14 -11.34
N SER A 138 39.98 -8.08 -11.71
CA SER A 138 41.06 -8.17 -12.69
C SER A 138 42.32 -7.62 -12.03
N PRO A 139 43.31 -8.46 -11.67
CA PRO A 139 44.62 -7.98 -11.28
C PRO A 139 45.35 -7.50 -12.55
N GLU A 140 45.72 -6.23 -12.59
CA GLU A 140 46.74 -5.76 -13.53
C GLU A 140 48.09 -6.38 -13.13
N GLU A 141 48.51 -7.41 -13.85
CA GLU A 141 49.91 -7.84 -13.91
C GLU A 141 50.57 -7.25 -15.16
N HIS A 142 51.40 -6.20 -14.97
CA HIS A 142 52.82 -6.13 -15.36
C HIS A 142 53.39 -4.71 -15.23
#